data_AF-A0AAV5BDB6-F1
#
_entry.id   AF-A0AAV5BDB6-F1
#
_cell.length_a   1.000
_cell.length_b   1.000
_cell.length_c   1.000
_cell.angle_alpha   90.00
_cell.angle_beta   90.00
_cell.angle_gamma   90.00
#
_symmetry.space_group_name_H-M   'P 1'
#
loop_
_entity.id
_entity.type
_entity.pdbx_description
1 polymer ?
#
loop_
_entity_poly.entity_id
_entity_poly.type
_entity_poly.pdbx_seq_one_letter_code
_entity_poly.pdbx_strand_id
1 'polypeptide(L)'
;MIVIIFMRWDYNNDMKFYDILQMDPAQIRAMIAKTENAKEKRKLRAGMYARSFLIVVFAVLFIGIFTALFGSGNSAMAVSIFCILLAVRFVDYGYRIQDALVNMFIVFAILTFVPSLALPLPWPARWLIYFASLLVMLIMTAEKPHMGNGGLYTFAFIFLAGNPVHGQVLMQRAQMAFLGFLICACVYWHNHRSKDKKITFANVLKRFDLYTYKTQWQLRLALGISVLLCIFTVFHLERYMWAGFAAGSLLSDADVESNIHEKFSNRLLGVILGSALFYMIYLIVPARYYFLIGPVGGMCLGLCSKYTYKTVLNCFGALALAASMYGIGNAVLLRIFDTLAGIFGALLFFYLYDRFILHKFLPNRSYVSKKEK
;
A
#
# COMPACT_ATOMS: atom_id res chain seq x y z
N MET A 1 -7.94 -6.68 20.28
CA MET A 1 -7.43 -6.60 18.90
C MET A 1 -8.13 -7.56 17.94
N ILE A 2 -8.35 -8.83 18.32
CA ILE A 2 -9.30 -9.72 17.63
C ILE A 2 -10.69 -9.07 17.57
N VAL A 3 -11.16 -8.47 18.67
CA VAL A 3 -12.41 -7.67 18.68
C VAL A 3 -12.38 -6.49 17.68
N ILE A 4 -11.21 -5.86 17.47
CA ILE A 4 -11.01 -4.73 16.52
C ILE A 4 -11.11 -5.17 15.05
N ILE A 5 -10.94 -6.48 14.79
CA ILE A 5 -10.91 -7.07 13.45
C ILE A 5 -12.29 -7.62 13.03
N PHE A 6 -13.11 -8.05 14.01
CA PHE A 6 -14.34 -8.83 13.79
C PHE A 6 -15.64 -8.11 14.18
N MET A 7 -15.71 -6.77 14.24
CA MET A 7 -16.95 -6.10 14.67
C MET A 7 -17.50 -5.14 13.62
N ARG A 8 -18.80 -5.33 13.33
CA ARG A 8 -19.62 -4.58 12.38
C ARG A 8 -20.10 -3.26 13.02
N TRP A 9 -20.06 -2.18 12.25
CA TRP A 9 -20.39 -0.82 12.69
C TRP A 9 -21.91 -0.60 12.72
N ASP A 10 -22.47 -0.31 13.90
CA ASP A 10 -23.83 0.20 14.10
C ASP A 10 -23.74 1.58 14.77
N TYR A 11 -24.34 2.59 14.13
CA TYR A 11 -24.34 3.97 14.60
C TYR A 11 -25.28 4.10 15.81
N ASN A 12 -24.76 4.40 17.00
CA ASN A 12 -25.58 4.73 18.17
C ASN A 12 -25.01 5.97 18.89
N ASN A 13 -25.89 6.78 19.46
CA ASN A 13 -25.67 8.20 19.83
C ASN A 13 -24.59 8.51 20.90
N ASP A 14 -23.95 7.50 21.48
CA ASP A 14 -22.78 7.67 22.35
C ASP A 14 -21.54 7.05 21.69
N MET A 15 -20.65 7.86 21.11
CA MET A 15 -19.40 7.36 20.54
C MET A 15 -18.57 6.66 21.63
N LYS A 16 -18.50 5.33 21.55
CA LYS A 16 -17.69 4.51 22.46
C LYS A 16 -16.22 4.76 22.12
N PHE A 17 -15.34 4.60 23.11
CA PHE A 17 -13.89 4.76 22.88
C PHE A 17 -13.38 3.84 21.75
N TYR A 18 -14.01 2.67 21.62
CA TYR A 18 -13.76 1.73 20.54
C TYR A 18 -14.03 2.31 19.15
N ASP A 19 -15.09 3.10 18.97
CA ASP A 19 -15.43 3.69 17.67
C ASP A 19 -14.36 4.69 17.23
N ILE A 20 -13.81 5.45 18.19
CA ILE A 20 -12.69 6.37 17.95
C ILE A 20 -11.44 5.59 17.46
N LEU A 21 -11.21 4.38 17.95
CA LEU A 21 -10.07 3.55 17.52
C LEU A 21 -10.22 3.08 16.05
N GLN A 22 -11.43 3.02 15.51
CA GLN A 22 -11.68 2.60 14.14
C GLN A 22 -11.57 3.74 13.12
N MET A 23 -11.72 4.99 13.55
CA MET A 23 -11.71 6.18 12.67
C MET A 23 -10.32 6.51 12.10
N ASP A 24 -10.29 7.23 10.98
CA ASP A 24 -9.05 7.77 10.41
C ASP A 24 -8.57 9.01 11.20
N PRO A 25 -7.26 9.28 11.33
CA PRO A 25 -6.76 10.45 12.04
C PRO A 25 -7.29 11.78 11.49
N ALA A 26 -7.61 11.86 10.19
CA ALA A 26 -8.22 13.06 9.62
C ALA A 26 -9.62 13.31 10.20
N GLN A 27 -10.43 12.26 10.34
CA GLN A 27 -11.77 12.33 10.95
C GLN A 27 -11.69 12.73 12.41
N ILE A 28 -10.79 12.09 13.19
CA ILE A 28 -10.61 12.40 14.61
C ILE A 28 -10.14 13.85 14.80
N ARG A 29 -9.21 14.34 13.97
CA ARG A 29 -8.76 15.74 14.02
C ARG A 29 -9.87 16.74 13.67
N ALA A 30 -10.71 16.41 12.69
CA ALA A 30 -11.87 17.22 12.35
C ALA A 30 -12.88 17.28 13.51
N MET A 31 -13.12 16.15 14.20
CA MET A 31 -13.96 16.12 15.40
C MET A 31 -13.35 16.96 16.53
N ILE A 32 -12.06 16.81 16.80
CA ILE A 32 -11.32 17.61 17.82
C ILE A 32 -11.45 19.11 17.57
N ALA A 33 -11.48 19.54 16.31
CA ALA A 33 -11.63 20.94 15.94
C ALA A 33 -13.04 21.48 16.20
N LYS A 34 -14.07 20.63 16.06
CA LYS A 34 -15.48 20.98 16.29
C LYS A 34 -15.91 20.86 17.75
N THR A 35 -15.19 20.08 18.57
CA THR A 35 -15.52 19.86 19.98
C THR A 35 -14.99 20.99 20.88
N GLU A 36 -15.91 21.64 21.59
CA GLU A 36 -15.60 22.67 22.60
C GLU A 36 -15.28 22.06 23.99
N ASN A 37 -15.94 20.95 24.35
CA ASN A 37 -15.76 20.30 25.64
C ASN A 37 -14.34 19.71 25.82
N ALA A 38 -13.62 20.18 26.83
CA ALA A 38 -12.26 19.74 27.13
C ALA A 38 -12.14 18.23 27.44
N LYS A 39 -13.14 17.64 28.10
CA LYS A 39 -13.15 16.20 28.45
C LYS A 39 -13.26 15.33 27.20
N GLU A 40 -14.14 15.68 26.28
CA GLU A 40 -14.31 14.98 25.01
C GLU A 40 -13.10 15.15 24.10
N LYS A 41 -12.53 16.35 24.05
CA LYS A 41 -11.28 16.62 23.32
C LYS A 41 -10.13 15.75 23.82
N ARG A 42 -10.03 15.54 25.14
CA ARG A 42 -9.06 14.63 25.76
C ARG A 42 -9.33 13.18 25.36
N LYS A 43 -10.59 12.74 25.36
CA LYS A 43 -10.99 11.39 24.92
C LYS A 43 -10.62 11.13 23.46
N LEU A 44 -10.88 12.07 22.55
CA LEU A 44 -10.53 11.96 21.14
C LEU A 44 -9.01 11.90 20.92
N ARG A 45 -8.23 12.75 21.61
CA ARG A 45 -6.76 12.70 21.57
C ARG A 45 -6.23 11.36 22.08
N ALA A 46 -6.73 10.90 23.23
CA ALA A 46 -6.34 9.61 23.80
C ALA A 46 -6.66 8.46 22.85
N GLY A 47 -7.83 8.47 22.20
CA GLY A 47 -8.19 7.48 21.18
C GLY A 47 -7.26 7.50 19.98
N MET A 48 -6.88 8.68 19.49
CA MET A 48 -5.93 8.81 18.37
C MET A 48 -4.54 8.24 18.71
N TYR A 49 -4.00 8.54 19.90
CA TYR A 49 -2.72 7.99 20.36
C TYR A 49 -2.80 6.48 20.59
N ALA A 50 -3.84 6.01 21.28
CA ALA A 50 -4.05 4.59 21.56
C ALA A 50 -4.19 3.79 20.27
N ARG A 51 -4.96 4.29 19.29
CA ARG A 51 -5.08 3.67 17.96
C ARG A 51 -3.71 3.49 17.30
N SER A 52 -2.93 4.57 17.22
CA SER A 52 -1.62 4.52 16.56
C SER A 52 -0.68 3.53 17.27
N PHE A 53 -0.62 3.60 18.60
CA PHE A 53 0.17 2.68 19.42
C PHE A 53 -0.23 1.22 19.19
N LEU A 54 -1.53 0.91 19.26
CA LEU A 54 -2.04 -0.45 19.10
C LEU A 54 -1.77 -0.99 17.69
N ILE A 55 -1.86 -0.17 16.65
CA ILE A 55 -1.53 -0.59 15.28
C ILE A 55 -0.04 -0.93 15.16
N VAL A 56 0.86 -0.12 15.74
CA VAL A 56 2.30 -0.41 15.71
C VAL A 56 2.64 -1.66 16.50
N VAL A 57 2.13 -1.80 17.73
CA VAL A 57 2.33 -3.00 18.54
C VAL A 57 1.81 -4.23 17.81
N PHE A 58 0.63 -4.15 17.19
CA PHE A 58 0.12 -5.23 16.37
C PHE A 58 1.04 -5.57 15.20
N ALA A 59 1.49 -4.56 14.45
CA ALA A 59 2.38 -4.76 13.31
C ALA A 59 3.67 -5.49 13.73
N VAL A 60 4.32 -5.01 14.80
CA VAL A 60 5.56 -5.61 15.32
C VAL A 60 5.35 -7.05 15.75
N LEU A 61 4.28 -7.33 16.51
CA LEU A 61 3.98 -8.69 16.96
C LEU A 61 3.61 -9.61 15.79
N PHE A 62 2.75 -9.16 14.89
CA PHE A 62 2.28 -9.95 13.75
C PHE A 62 3.44 -10.29 12.82
N ILE A 63 4.20 -9.28 12.40
CA ILE A 63 5.36 -9.46 11.51
C ILE A 63 6.43 -10.29 12.23
N GLY A 64 6.69 -10.04 13.51
CA GLY A 64 7.65 -10.78 14.31
C GLY A 64 7.32 -12.27 14.41
N ILE A 65 6.07 -12.61 14.74
CA ILE A 65 5.60 -14.01 14.82
C ILE A 65 5.71 -14.70 13.46
N PHE A 66 5.20 -14.08 12.39
CA PHE A 66 5.28 -14.67 11.05
C PHE A 66 6.73 -14.84 10.58
N THR A 67 7.59 -13.88 10.88
CA THR A 67 9.02 -13.94 10.54
C THR A 67 9.74 -15.03 11.34
N ALA A 68 9.39 -15.24 12.61
CA ALA A 68 9.93 -16.32 13.43
C ALA A 68 9.47 -17.71 12.94
N LEU A 69 8.22 -17.85 12.50
CA LEU A 69 7.66 -19.12 12.04
C LEU A 69 8.14 -19.53 10.63
N PHE A 70 8.33 -18.58 9.73
CA PHE A 70 8.58 -18.85 8.29
C PHE A 70 9.90 -18.25 7.76
N GLY A 71 10.75 -17.73 8.65
CA GLY A 71 12.08 -17.22 8.34
C GLY A 71 12.15 -15.72 7.98
N SER A 72 13.31 -15.12 8.24
CA SER A 72 13.60 -13.69 8.00
C SER A 72 13.47 -13.27 6.52
N GLY A 73 13.77 -14.18 5.58
CA GLY A 73 13.59 -13.95 4.14
C GLY A 73 12.13 -13.74 3.69
N ASN A 74 11.16 -14.08 4.55
CA ASN A 74 9.73 -13.92 4.28
C ASN A 74 9.09 -12.75 5.03
N SER A 75 9.87 -11.92 5.71
CA SER A 75 9.39 -10.71 6.39
C SER A 75 8.61 -9.77 5.46
N ALA A 76 9.02 -9.62 4.20
CA ALA A 76 8.30 -8.83 3.20
C ALA A 76 6.86 -9.35 2.97
N MET A 77 6.69 -10.68 2.92
CA MET A 77 5.37 -11.30 2.79
C MET A 77 4.52 -11.09 4.06
N ALA A 78 5.12 -11.19 5.25
CA ALA A 78 4.42 -10.90 6.50
C ALA A 78 3.87 -9.46 6.55
N VAL A 79 4.66 -8.48 6.09
CA VAL A 79 4.21 -7.09 5.96
C VAL A 79 3.08 -6.96 4.95
N SER A 80 3.20 -7.59 3.77
CA SER A 80 2.14 -7.58 2.75
C SER A 80 0.83 -8.17 3.29
N ILE A 81 0.89 -9.31 3.98
CA ILE A 81 -0.27 -9.93 4.64
C ILE A 81 -0.88 -8.98 5.67
N PHE A 82 -0.06 -8.37 6.51
CA PHE A 82 -0.52 -7.42 7.52
C PHE A 82 -1.26 -6.23 6.89
N CYS A 83 -0.71 -5.63 5.84
CA CYS A 83 -1.34 -4.51 5.15
C CYS A 83 -2.65 -4.93 4.47
N ILE A 84 -2.69 -6.11 3.84
CA ILE A 84 -3.90 -6.68 3.24
C ILE A 84 -4.97 -6.91 4.33
N LEU A 85 -4.59 -7.51 5.46
CA LEU A 85 -5.47 -7.78 6.60
C LEU A 85 -6.16 -6.50 7.12
N LEU A 86 -5.40 -5.40 7.25
CA LEU A 86 -5.96 -4.12 7.69
C LEU A 86 -6.94 -3.52 6.68
N ALA A 87 -6.72 -3.76 5.39
CA ALA A 87 -7.58 -3.22 4.32
C ALA A 87 -8.85 -4.04 4.14
N VAL A 88 -8.75 -5.37 4.06
CA VAL A 88 -9.91 -6.27 3.90
C VAL A 88 -10.90 -6.18 5.05
N ARG A 89 -10.47 -5.65 6.21
CA ARG A 89 -11.36 -5.30 7.31
C ARG A 89 -12.43 -4.27 6.92
N PHE A 90 -12.08 -3.29 6.09
CA PHE A 90 -12.97 -2.17 5.74
C PHE A 90 -13.38 -2.13 4.28
N VAL A 91 -12.52 -2.60 3.39
CA VAL A 91 -12.69 -2.48 1.95
C VAL A 91 -13.02 -3.83 1.33
N ASP A 92 -14.17 -3.90 0.67
CA ASP A 92 -14.58 -5.04 -0.16
C ASP A 92 -14.07 -4.90 -1.60
N TYR A 93 -14.14 -5.99 -2.37
CA TYR A 93 -13.77 -6.03 -3.78
C TYR A 93 -14.91 -5.60 -4.73
N GLY A 94 -16.11 -5.32 -4.22
CA GLY A 94 -17.26 -4.84 -5.01
C GLY A 94 -18.08 -5.92 -5.72
N TYR A 95 -17.92 -7.19 -5.37
CA TYR A 95 -18.68 -8.31 -5.92
C TYR A 95 -18.84 -9.45 -4.90
N ARG A 96 -19.65 -10.45 -5.25
CA ARG A 96 -20.10 -11.49 -4.32
C ARG A 96 -18.95 -12.21 -3.62
N ILE A 97 -19.21 -12.59 -2.38
CA ILE A 97 -18.21 -13.16 -1.45
C ILE A 97 -17.48 -14.39 -2.00
N GLN A 98 -18.18 -15.30 -2.69
CA GLN A 98 -17.58 -16.54 -3.22
C GLN A 98 -16.45 -16.23 -4.21
N ASP A 99 -16.73 -15.37 -5.20
CA ASP A 99 -15.73 -14.98 -6.19
C ASP A 99 -14.62 -14.15 -5.54
N ALA A 100 -14.94 -13.32 -4.55
CA ALA A 100 -13.95 -12.50 -3.86
C ALA A 100 -12.93 -13.36 -3.10
N LEU A 101 -13.38 -14.44 -2.44
CA LEU A 101 -12.48 -15.38 -1.76
C LEU A 101 -11.59 -16.15 -2.75
N VAL A 102 -12.15 -16.60 -3.88
CA VAL A 102 -11.38 -17.26 -4.95
C VAL A 102 -10.35 -16.30 -5.54
N ASN A 103 -10.75 -15.08 -5.88
CA ASN A 103 -9.85 -14.08 -6.43
C ASN A 103 -8.78 -13.65 -5.42
N MET A 104 -9.10 -13.58 -4.13
CA MET A 104 -8.10 -13.32 -3.10
C MET A 104 -7.07 -14.46 -3.03
N PHE A 105 -7.50 -15.73 -3.13
CA PHE A 105 -6.56 -16.86 -3.22
C PHE A 105 -5.62 -16.72 -4.42
N ILE A 106 -6.17 -16.38 -5.60
CA ILE A 106 -5.39 -16.15 -6.83
C ILE A 106 -4.40 -14.99 -6.63
N VAL A 107 -4.83 -13.88 -6.04
CA VAL A 107 -3.97 -12.71 -5.75
C VAL A 107 -2.82 -13.11 -4.82
N PHE A 108 -3.09 -13.89 -3.77
CA PHE A 108 -2.05 -14.40 -2.88
C PHE A 108 -1.06 -15.33 -3.62
N ALA A 109 -1.54 -16.17 -4.53
CA ALA A 109 -0.68 -16.99 -5.38
C ALA A 109 0.19 -16.14 -6.30
N ILE A 110 -0.38 -15.11 -6.95
CA ILE A 110 0.37 -14.16 -7.79
C ILE A 110 1.46 -13.47 -6.97
N LEU A 111 1.12 -12.91 -5.81
CA LEU A 111 2.06 -12.24 -4.92
C LEU A 111 3.19 -13.17 -4.44
N THR A 112 2.88 -14.45 -4.25
CA THR A 112 3.86 -15.45 -3.79
C THR A 112 4.84 -15.86 -4.89
N PHE A 113 4.32 -16.22 -6.07
CA PHE A 113 5.11 -16.92 -7.08
C PHE A 113 5.64 -16.01 -8.18
N VAL A 114 4.87 -15.04 -8.66
CA VAL A 114 5.26 -14.21 -9.83
C VAL A 114 6.57 -13.45 -9.60
N PRO A 115 6.79 -12.76 -8.47
CA PRO A 115 8.06 -12.11 -8.15
C PRO A 115 9.29 -12.99 -8.33
N SER A 116 9.23 -14.24 -7.89
CA SER A 116 10.36 -15.17 -7.97
C SER A 116 10.47 -15.85 -9.34
N LEU A 117 9.35 -16.20 -9.96
CA LEU A 117 9.35 -16.88 -11.26
C LEU A 117 9.77 -15.95 -12.42
N ALA A 118 9.49 -14.65 -12.31
CA ALA A 118 9.81 -13.70 -13.37
C ALA A 118 11.27 -13.21 -13.32
N LEU A 119 11.96 -13.38 -12.19
CA LEU A 119 13.34 -12.93 -12.01
C LEU A 119 14.33 -13.54 -13.01
N PRO A 120 14.39 -14.87 -13.25
CA PRO A 120 15.36 -15.44 -14.19
C PRO A 120 15.04 -15.13 -15.68
N LEU A 121 13.86 -14.58 -15.98
CA LEU A 121 13.44 -14.32 -17.35
C LEU A 121 14.14 -13.09 -17.94
N PRO A 122 14.33 -13.05 -19.27
CA PRO A 122 14.81 -11.85 -19.95
C PRO A 122 13.83 -10.69 -19.75
N TRP A 123 14.34 -9.47 -19.83
CA TRP A 123 13.58 -8.26 -19.50
C TRP A 123 12.23 -8.12 -20.24
N PRO A 124 12.05 -8.51 -21.53
CA PRO A 124 10.73 -8.38 -22.18
C PRO A 124 9.71 -9.35 -21.59
N ALA A 125 10.11 -10.59 -21.32
CA ALA A 125 9.24 -11.61 -20.74
C ALA A 125 8.89 -11.28 -19.28
N ARG A 126 9.87 -10.82 -18.50
CA ARG A 126 9.65 -10.33 -17.13
C ARG A 126 8.64 -9.19 -17.10
N TRP A 127 8.82 -8.19 -17.97
CA TRP A 127 7.89 -7.06 -18.08
C TRP A 127 6.47 -7.52 -18.40
N LEU A 128 6.30 -8.40 -19.39
CA LEU A 128 4.98 -8.89 -19.79
C LEU A 128 4.27 -9.64 -18.65
N ILE A 129 5.00 -10.49 -17.92
CA ILE A 129 4.45 -11.22 -16.77
C ILE A 129 4.07 -10.27 -15.64
N TYR A 130 4.90 -9.27 -15.35
CA TYR A 130 4.58 -8.24 -14.35
C TYR A 130 3.36 -7.43 -14.75
N PHE A 131 3.28 -7.00 -16.01
CA PHE A 131 2.14 -6.26 -16.54
C PHE A 131 0.84 -7.07 -16.43
N ALA A 132 0.83 -8.31 -16.94
CA ALA A 132 -0.34 -9.18 -16.90
C ALA A 132 -0.78 -9.46 -15.45
N SER A 133 0.18 -9.75 -14.56
CA SER A 133 -0.11 -10.04 -13.16
C SER A 133 -0.67 -8.84 -12.41
N LEU A 134 -0.08 -7.65 -12.58
CA LEU A 134 -0.59 -6.41 -12.00
C LEU A 134 -1.98 -6.08 -12.53
N LEU A 135 -2.22 -6.21 -13.83
CA LEU A 135 -3.52 -5.94 -14.43
C LEU A 135 -4.60 -6.89 -13.89
N VAL A 136 -4.32 -8.20 -13.83
CA VAL A 136 -5.24 -9.20 -13.27
C VAL A 136 -5.54 -8.89 -11.80
N MET A 137 -4.52 -8.60 -11.00
CA MET A 137 -4.73 -8.25 -9.58
C MET A 137 -5.57 -6.98 -9.42
N LEU A 138 -5.35 -5.95 -10.25
CA LEU A 138 -6.13 -4.72 -10.21
C LEU A 138 -7.59 -4.95 -10.61
N ILE A 139 -7.84 -5.74 -11.67
CA ILE A 139 -9.21 -6.12 -12.06
C ILE A 139 -9.91 -6.89 -10.93
N MET A 140 -9.19 -7.77 -10.24
CA MET A 140 -9.74 -8.56 -9.13
C MET A 140 -9.97 -7.73 -7.86
N THR A 141 -9.11 -6.76 -7.53
CA THR A 141 -9.11 -6.16 -6.19
C THR A 141 -9.55 -4.69 -6.17
N ALA A 142 -9.54 -4.01 -7.32
CA ALA A 142 -9.71 -2.56 -7.42
C ALA A 142 -10.88 -2.19 -8.34
N GLU A 143 -12.06 -2.72 -8.05
CA GLU A 143 -13.30 -2.35 -8.76
C GLU A 143 -13.70 -0.90 -8.50
N LYS A 144 -13.36 -0.35 -7.32
CA LYS A 144 -13.58 1.04 -6.94
C LYS A 144 -12.22 1.73 -6.71
N PRO A 145 -11.69 2.50 -7.68
CA PRO A 145 -10.35 3.11 -7.59
C PRO A 145 -10.14 3.95 -6.32
N HIS A 146 -11.17 4.67 -5.87
CA HIS A 146 -11.12 5.54 -4.68
C HIS A 146 -10.96 4.80 -3.35
N MET A 147 -11.16 3.48 -3.30
CA MET A 147 -11.10 2.70 -2.07
C MET A 147 -9.68 2.26 -1.68
N GLY A 148 -8.66 2.59 -2.49
CA GLY A 148 -7.24 2.40 -2.15
C GLY A 148 -6.68 0.99 -2.35
N ASN A 149 -7.52 -0.02 -2.61
CA ASN A 149 -7.08 -1.41 -2.85
C ASN A 149 -6.00 -1.50 -3.94
N GLY A 150 -6.18 -0.82 -5.08
CA GLY A 150 -5.20 -0.93 -6.16
C GLY A 150 -3.83 -0.40 -5.79
N GLY A 151 -3.75 0.66 -4.98
CA GLY A 151 -2.47 1.14 -4.42
C GLY A 151 -1.84 0.13 -3.46
N LEU A 152 -2.64 -0.50 -2.60
CA LEU A 152 -2.19 -1.51 -1.64
C LEU A 152 -1.67 -2.78 -2.30
N TYR A 153 -2.42 -3.39 -3.21
CA TYR A 153 -2.01 -4.64 -3.88
C TYR A 153 -0.82 -4.40 -4.80
N THR A 154 -0.76 -3.24 -5.45
CA THR A 154 0.42 -2.81 -6.21
C THR A 154 1.64 -2.63 -5.30
N PHE A 155 1.48 -2.02 -4.12
CA PHE A 155 2.54 -1.94 -3.11
C PHE A 155 3.03 -3.33 -2.70
N ALA A 156 2.12 -4.27 -2.39
CA ALA A 156 2.50 -5.63 -2.02
C ALA A 156 3.30 -6.32 -3.12
N PHE A 157 2.87 -6.18 -4.38
CA PHE A 157 3.59 -6.73 -5.52
C PHE A 157 4.98 -6.14 -5.68
N ILE A 158 5.12 -4.81 -5.65
CA ILE A 158 6.41 -4.12 -5.74
C ILE A 158 7.34 -4.60 -4.61
N PHE A 159 6.81 -4.76 -3.39
CA PHE A 159 7.61 -5.14 -2.26
C PHE A 159 8.18 -6.56 -2.39
N LEU A 160 7.34 -7.50 -2.84
CA LEU A 160 7.73 -8.89 -3.06
C LEU A 160 8.61 -9.04 -4.28
N ALA A 161 8.36 -8.28 -5.35
CA ALA A 161 9.23 -8.17 -6.51
C ALA A 161 10.64 -7.68 -6.12
N GLY A 162 10.75 -6.73 -5.20
CA GLY A 162 12.05 -6.25 -4.69
C GLY A 162 12.71 -7.15 -3.64
N ASN A 163 12.02 -8.20 -3.18
CA ASN A 163 12.55 -9.18 -2.22
C ASN A 163 12.17 -10.61 -2.68
N PRO A 164 12.66 -11.04 -3.86
CA PRO A 164 12.38 -12.38 -4.37
C PRO A 164 13.06 -13.45 -3.52
N VAL A 165 12.46 -14.64 -3.46
CA VAL A 165 13.00 -15.80 -2.73
C VAL A 165 12.89 -17.07 -3.57
N HIS A 166 13.79 -18.03 -3.37
CA HIS A 166 13.85 -19.25 -4.15
C HIS A 166 14.02 -20.49 -3.25
N GLY A 167 13.84 -21.67 -3.82
CA GLY A 167 14.03 -22.95 -3.14
C GLY A 167 13.15 -23.09 -1.90
N GLN A 168 13.72 -23.56 -0.80
CA GLN A 168 13.01 -23.81 0.46
C GLN A 168 12.37 -22.54 1.05
N VAL A 169 13.01 -21.37 0.88
CA VAL A 169 12.46 -20.10 1.38
C VAL A 169 11.18 -19.71 0.64
N LEU A 170 11.06 -20.04 -0.65
CA LEU A 170 9.83 -19.84 -1.42
C LEU A 170 8.72 -20.79 -0.96
N MET A 171 9.05 -22.03 -0.59
CA MET A 171 8.07 -22.96 -0.03
C MET A 171 7.52 -22.45 1.31
N GLN A 172 8.39 -21.93 2.18
CA GLN A 172 7.99 -21.26 3.42
C GLN A 172 7.13 -20.02 3.14
N ARG A 173 7.45 -19.25 2.09
CA ARG A 173 6.62 -18.11 1.64
C ARG A 173 5.23 -18.57 1.24
N ALA A 174 5.11 -19.68 0.50
CA ALA A 174 3.83 -20.22 0.07
C ALA A 174 2.98 -20.70 1.26
N GLN A 175 3.59 -21.36 2.24
CA GLN A 175 2.91 -21.75 3.48
C GLN A 175 2.43 -20.51 4.28
N MET A 176 3.30 -19.50 4.40
CA MET A 176 2.95 -18.23 5.03
C MET A 176 1.80 -17.52 4.30
N ALA A 177 1.87 -17.49 2.96
CA ALA A 177 0.86 -16.89 2.10
C ALA A 177 -0.49 -17.57 2.25
N PHE A 178 -0.50 -18.90 2.31
CA PHE A 178 -1.70 -19.68 2.51
C PHE A 178 -2.34 -19.40 3.88
N LEU A 179 -1.54 -19.38 4.96
CA LEU A 179 -2.04 -18.99 6.27
C LEU A 179 -2.55 -17.54 6.29
N GLY A 180 -1.81 -16.62 5.68
CA GLY A 180 -2.22 -15.22 5.52
C GLY A 180 -3.54 -15.08 4.75
N PHE A 181 -3.73 -15.86 3.69
CA PHE A 181 -4.96 -15.96 2.94
C PHE A 181 -6.12 -16.42 3.83
N LEU A 182 -5.94 -17.51 4.61
CA LEU A 182 -6.99 -18.02 5.49
C LEU A 182 -7.44 -16.97 6.52
N ILE A 183 -6.48 -16.25 7.12
CA ILE A 183 -6.78 -15.17 8.07
C ILE A 183 -7.54 -14.04 7.37
N CYS A 184 -7.04 -13.56 6.23
CA CYS A 184 -7.68 -12.50 5.47
C CYS A 184 -9.08 -12.91 4.97
N ALA A 185 -9.26 -14.16 4.58
CA ALA A 185 -10.52 -14.73 4.10
C ALA A 185 -11.57 -14.77 5.21
N CYS A 186 -11.17 -15.21 6.40
CA CYS A 186 -12.04 -15.24 7.57
C CYS A 186 -12.54 -13.84 7.91
N VAL A 187 -11.63 -12.85 7.94
CA VAL A 187 -11.97 -11.44 8.22
C VAL A 187 -12.84 -10.84 7.13
N TYR A 188 -12.47 -11.05 5.86
CA TYR A 188 -13.22 -10.55 4.71
C TYR A 188 -14.64 -11.14 4.69
N TRP A 189 -14.78 -12.44 4.92
CA TRP A 189 -16.07 -13.11 5.00
C TRP A 189 -16.91 -12.56 6.15
N HIS A 190 -16.34 -12.44 7.35
CA HIS A 190 -17.06 -11.92 8.49
C HIS A 190 -17.61 -10.50 8.24
N ASN A 191 -16.77 -9.61 7.69
CA ASN A 191 -17.10 -8.19 7.51
C ASN A 191 -17.96 -7.91 6.27
N HIS A 192 -17.85 -8.71 5.21
CA HIS A 192 -18.47 -8.39 3.90
C HIS A 192 -19.43 -9.46 3.36
N ARG A 193 -19.72 -10.56 4.07
CA ARG A 193 -20.65 -11.64 3.61
C ARG A 193 -22.04 -11.18 3.16
N SER A 194 -22.50 -10.02 3.60
CA SER A 194 -23.81 -9.48 3.22
C SER A 194 -23.79 -8.53 2.03
N LYS A 195 -22.62 -8.11 1.53
CA LYS A 195 -22.49 -7.11 0.46
C LYS A 195 -22.56 -7.74 -0.93
N ASP A 196 -23.07 -6.97 -1.89
CA ASP A 196 -22.97 -7.19 -3.34
C ASP A 196 -23.26 -8.61 -3.85
N LYS A 197 -24.25 -9.30 -3.24
CA LYS A 197 -24.58 -10.71 -3.53
C LYS A 197 -24.95 -10.99 -5.00
N LYS A 198 -25.40 -9.98 -5.74
CA LYS A 198 -25.89 -10.11 -7.12
C LYS A 198 -24.81 -9.92 -8.20
N ILE A 199 -23.68 -9.31 -7.85
CA ILE A 199 -22.60 -9.03 -8.82
C ILE A 199 -21.61 -10.18 -8.77
N THR A 200 -21.46 -10.91 -9.87
CA THR A 200 -20.43 -11.94 -10.03
C THR A 200 -19.14 -11.33 -10.60
N PHE A 201 -18.00 -11.99 -10.41
CA PHE A 201 -16.76 -11.58 -11.05
C PHE A 201 -16.83 -11.70 -12.58
N ALA A 202 -17.61 -12.66 -13.11
CA ALA A 202 -17.90 -12.71 -14.55
C ALA A 202 -18.60 -11.42 -15.04
N ASN A 203 -19.47 -10.81 -14.23
CA ASN A 203 -20.06 -9.52 -14.57
C ASN A 203 -19.03 -8.39 -14.56
N VAL A 204 -18.04 -8.42 -13.64
CA VAL A 204 -16.92 -7.48 -13.64
C VAL A 204 -16.12 -7.59 -14.92
N LEU A 205 -15.78 -8.81 -15.35
CA LEU A 205 -15.08 -9.04 -16.62
C LEU A 205 -15.90 -8.60 -17.84
N LYS A 206 -17.21 -8.84 -17.85
CA LYS A 206 -18.10 -8.37 -18.93
C LYS A 206 -18.22 -6.85 -19.01
N ARG A 207 -18.00 -6.15 -17.89
CA ARG A 207 -17.98 -4.67 -17.81
C ARG A 207 -16.59 -4.09 -18.10
N PHE A 208 -15.60 -4.92 -18.39
CA PHE A 208 -14.28 -4.43 -18.77
C PHE A 208 -14.38 -3.74 -20.12
N ASP A 209 -14.14 -2.44 -20.12
CA ASP A 209 -14.24 -1.60 -21.30
C ASP A 209 -13.11 -0.57 -21.28
N LEU A 210 -12.31 -0.58 -22.35
CA LEU A 210 -11.18 0.34 -22.54
C LEU A 210 -11.61 1.81 -22.55
N TYR A 211 -12.88 2.11 -22.81
CA TYR A 211 -13.42 3.47 -22.84
C TYR A 211 -13.98 3.92 -21.47
N THR A 212 -13.67 3.21 -20.39
CA THR A 212 -14.07 3.59 -19.02
C THR A 212 -12.90 4.11 -18.20
N TYR A 213 -13.17 5.07 -17.31
CA TYR A 213 -12.14 5.68 -16.44
C TYR A 213 -11.46 4.64 -15.56
N LYS A 214 -12.24 3.79 -14.89
CA LYS A 214 -11.75 2.67 -14.07
C LYS A 214 -10.73 1.81 -14.83
N THR A 215 -11.06 1.36 -16.04
CA THR A 215 -10.20 0.47 -16.81
C THR A 215 -8.92 1.17 -17.26
N GLN A 216 -9.02 2.42 -17.71
CA GLN A 216 -7.86 3.23 -18.05
C GLN A 216 -6.95 3.49 -16.83
N TRP A 217 -7.55 3.70 -15.66
CA TRP A 217 -6.81 3.82 -14.41
C TRP A 217 -6.07 2.52 -14.05
N GLN A 218 -6.72 1.36 -14.16
CA GLN A 218 -6.11 0.05 -13.91
C GLN A 218 -4.97 -0.23 -14.89
N LEU A 219 -5.17 0.04 -16.18
CA LEU A 219 -4.16 -0.12 -17.23
C LEU A 219 -2.96 0.81 -17.01
N ARG A 220 -3.19 2.09 -16.72
CA ARG A 220 -2.13 3.06 -16.43
C ARG A 220 -1.29 2.62 -15.23
N LEU A 221 -1.92 2.15 -14.15
CA LEU A 221 -1.21 1.69 -12.98
C LEU A 221 -0.41 0.40 -13.25
N ALA A 222 -1.03 -0.61 -13.88
CA ALA A 222 -0.36 -1.87 -14.23
C ALA A 222 0.82 -1.64 -15.19
N LEU A 223 0.59 -0.89 -16.26
CA LEU A 223 1.59 -0.61 -17.28
C LEU A 223 2.71 0.27 -16.72
N GLY A 224 2.37 1.33 -15.99
CA GLY A 224 3.36 2.24 -15.41
C GLY A 224 4.30 1.54 -14.44
N ILE A 225 3.75 0.72 -13.54
CA ILE A 225 4.58 0.01 -12.57
C ILE A 225 5.38 -1.12 -13.21
N SER A 226 4.79 -1.90 -14.12
CA SER A 226 5.55 -2.96 -14.82
C SER A 226 6.70 -2.40 -15.65
N VAL A 227 6.48 -1.32 -16.41
CA VAL A 227 7.53 -0.64 -17.19
C VAL A 227 8.62 -0.08 -16.28
N LEU A 228 8.24 0.67 -15.24
CA LEU A 228 9.22 1.28 -14.33
C LEU A 228 10.04 0.24 -13.58
N LEU A 229 9.42 -0.82 -13.07
CA LEU A 229 10.16 -1.93 -12.43
C LEU A 229 11.12 -2.58 -13.42
N CYS A 230 10.71 -2.80 -14.68
CA CYS A 230 11.61 -3.32 -15.70
C CYS A 230 12.80 -2.39 -15.93
N ILE A 231 12.56 -1.10 -16.16
CA ILE A 231 13.60 -0.07 -16.31
C ILE A 231 14.57 -0.12 -15.13
N PHE A 232 14.07 -0.04 -13.90
CA PHE A 232 14.92 -0.02 -12.71
C PHE A 232 15.76 -1.30 -12.58
N THR A 233 15.23 -2.45 -12.95
CA THR A 233 16.01 -3.69 -12.96
C THR A 233 17.07 -3.74 -14.06
N VAL A 234 16.81 -3.16 -15.24
CA VAL A 234 17.78 -3.07 -16.35
C VAL A 234 18.93 -2.12 -16.00
N PHE A 235 18.63 -1.02 -15.31
CA PHE A 235 19.64 -0.08 -14.82
C PHE A 235 20.29 -0.53 -13.50
N HIS A 236 19.99 -1.75 -13.02
CA HIS A 236 20.55 -2.32 -11.81
C HIS A 236 20.41 -1.42 -10.56
N LEU A 237 19.27 -0.72 -10.43
CA LEU A 237 19.01 0.11 -9.25
C LEU A 237 18.97 -0.76 -7.99
N GLU A 238 19.88 -0.47 -7.06
CA GLU A 238 19.81 -1.01 -5.71
C GLU A 238 18.46 -0.64 -5.10
N ARG A 239 17.81 -1.59 -4.42
CA ARG A 239 16.52 -1.35 -3.74
C ARG A 239 15.45 -0.69 -4.61
N TYR A 240 15.40 -1.00 -5.92
CA TYR A 240 14.41 -0.47 -6.88
C TYR A 240 12.94 -0.49 -6.43
N MET A 241 12.56 -1.36 -5.48
CA MET A 241 11.23 -1.31 -4.84
C MET A 241 10.90 0.05 -4.23
N TRP A 242 11.89 0.81 -3.74
CA TRP A 242 11.67 2.14 -3.18
C TRP A 242 11.26 3.13 -4.26
N ALA A 243 11.93 3.08 -5.42
CA ALA A 243 11.51 3.81 -6.62
C ALA A 243 10.11 3.36 -7.07
N GLY A 244 9.85 2.05 -7.05
CA GLY A 244 8.53 1.49 -7.29
C GLY A 244 7.44 2.02 -6.34
N PHE A 245 7.69 2.10 -5.04
CA PHE A 245 6.73 2.64 -4.07
C PHE A 245 6.45 4.13 -4.28
N ALA A 246 7.49 4.90 -4.61
CA ALA A 246 7.34 6.31 -4.95
C ALA A 246 6.47 6.46 -6.20
N ALA A 247 6.79 5.71 -7.27
CA ALA A 247 6.03 5.70 -8.51
C ALA A 247 4.56 5.25 -8.31
N GLY A 248 4.37 4.13 -7.62
CA GLY A 248 3.06 3.57 -7.29
C GLY A 248 2.18 4.54 -6.53
N SER A 249 2.75 5.31 -5.60
CA SER A 249 1.96 6.28 -4.83
C SER A 249 1.42 7.47 -5.62
N LEU A 250 2.10 7.86 -6.71
CA LEU A 250 1.63 8.86 -7.66
C LEU A 250 0.59 8.22 -8.58
N LEU A 251 0.94 7.08 -9.18
CA LEU A 251 0.11 6.46 -10.20
C LEU A 251 -1.16 5.82 -9.65
N SER A 252 -1.20 5.38 -8.40
CA SER A 252 -2.38 4.75 -7.80
C SER A 252 -3.42 5.72 -7.27
N ASP A 253 -3.23 7.03 -7.45
CA ASP A 253 -4.29 7.98 -7.12
C ASP A 253 -5.46 7.83 -8.09
N ALA A 254 -6.68 7.77 -7.56
CA ALA A 254 -7.90 7.77 -8.37
C ALA A 254 -8.14 9.14 -9.01
N ASP A 255 -7.61 10.23 -8.42
CA ASP A 255 -7.66 11.59 -8.96
C ASP A 255 -6.26 12.05 -9.41
N VAL A 256 -5.51 11.16 -10.07
CA VAL A 256 -4.12 11.43 -10.46
C VAL A 256 -3.98 12.70 -11.31
N GLU A 257 -4.94 12.99 -12.18
CA GLU A 257 -4.88 14.12 -13.11
C GLU A 257 -4.86 15.47 -12.40
N SER A 258 -5.59 15.62 -11.29
CA SER A 258 -5.58 16.85 -10.50
C SER A 258 -4.44 16.88 -9.48
N ASN A 259 -4.06 15.72 -8.95
CA ASN A 259 -3.23 15.65 -7.74
C ASN A 259 -1.77 15.28 -8.01
N ILE A 260 -1.39 14.90 -9.24
CA ILE A 260 -0.03 14.38 -9.52
C ILE A 260 1.07 15.37 -9.16
N HIS A 261 0.89 16.66 -9.45
CA HIS A 261 1.86 17.70 -9.12
C HIS A 261 2.00 17.92 -7.62
N GLU A 262 0.86 17.98 -6.90
CA GLU A 262 0.88 18.13 -5.45
C GLU A 262 1.55 16.91 -4.79
N LYS A 263 1.22 15.70 -5.25
CA LYS A 263 1.83 14.46 -4.76
C LYS A 263 3.31 14.37 -5.09
N PHE A 264 3.72 14.79 -6.27
CA PHE A 264 5.11 14.87 -6.68
C PHE A 264 5.88 15.79 -5.72
N SER A 265 5.42 17.02 -5.52
CA SER A 265 6.04 17.98 -4.60
C SER A 265 6.09 17.47 -3.15
N ASN A 266 4.99 16.87 -2.67
CA ASN A 266 4.92 16.27 -1.35
C ASN A 266 5.89 15.09 -1.16
N ARG A 267 6.14 14.30 -2.21
CA ARG A 267 7.10 13.19 -2.18
C ARG A 267 8.54 13.68 -2.27
N LEU A 268 8.81 14.67 -3.12
CA LEU A 268 10.11 15.32 -3.26
C LEU A 268 10.55 15.98 -1.94
N LEU A 269 9.71 16.87 -1.40
CA LEU A 269 9.98 17.50 -0.11
C LEU A 269 10.00 16.46 1.02
N GLY A 270 9.10 15.49 0.97
CA GLY A 270 9.01 14.42 1.96
C GLY A 270 10.28 13.59 2.07
N VAL A 271 10.90 13.21 0.95
CA VAL A 271 12.12 12.40 1.00
C VAL A 271 13.33 13.20 1.45
N ILE A 272 13.45 14.47 1.04
CA ILE A 272 14.57 15.34 1.48
C ILE A 272 14.46 15.60 2.98
N LEU A 273 13.32 16.11 3.44
CA LEU A 273 13.10 16.44 4.85
C LEU A 273 13.10 15.18 5.72
N GLY A 274 12.49 14.09 5.26
CA GLY A 274 12.44 12.82 5.98
C GLY A 274 13.81 12.18 6.16
N SER A 275 14.64 12.20 5.11
CA SER A 275 15.98 11.63 5.18
C SER A 275 16.93 12.49 6.00
N ALA A 276 16.85 13.82 5.89
CA ALA A 276 17.61 14.74 6.74
C ALA A 276 17.23 14.59 8.22
N LEU A 277 15.94 14.52 8.53
CA LEU A 277 15.45 14.34 9.90
C LEU A 277 15.89 12.98 10.47
N PHE A 278 15.78 11.90 9.69
CA PHE A 278 16.27 10.59 10.10
C PHE A 278 17.77 10.62 10.38
N TYR A 279 18.55 11.27 9.50
CA TYR A 279 20.00 11.40 9.65
C TYR A 279 20.38 12.05 10.99
N MET A 280 19.76 13.19 11.30
CA MET A 280 19.98 13.90 12.56
C MET A 280 19.60 13.06 13.79
N ILE A 281 18.46 12.37 13.75
CA ILE A 281 18.01 11.52 14.86
C ILE A 281 19.00 10.38 15.08
N TYR A 282 19.48 9.74 14.02
CA TYR A 282 20.39 8.61 14.14
C TYR A 282 21.75 8.99 14.73
N LEU A 283 22.24 10.22 14.48
CA LEU A 283 23.48 10.72 15.08
C LEU A 283 23.35 11.00 16.59
N ILE A 284 22.16 11.39 17.04
CA ILE A 284 21.90 11.75 18.45
C ILE A 284 21.54 10.51 19.28
N VAL A 285 20.80 9.58 18.70
CA VAL A 285 20.28 8.40 19.40
C VAL A 285 21.39 7.36 19.59
N PRO A 286 21.63 6.87 20.83
CA PRO A 286 22.58 5.78 21.06
C PRO A 286 22.18 4.49 20.33
N ALA A 287 23.17 3.72 19.87
CA ALA A 287 22.96 2.51 19.07
C ALA A 287 21.99 1.48 19.68
N ARG A 288 21.99 1.36 21.02
CA ARG A 288 21.05 0.50 21.76
C ARG A 288 19.57 0.81 21.54
N TYR A 289 19.23 2.00 21.03
CA TYR A 289 17.85 2.43 20.78
C TYR A 289 17.49 2.50 19.30
N TYR A 290 18.38 2.11 18.37
CA TYR A 290 18.09 2.13 16.94
C TYR A 290 16.87 1.28 16.55
N PHE A 291 16.63 0.18 17.27
CA PHE A 291 15.45 -0.66 17.06
C PHE A 291 14.11 0.07 17.28
N LEU A 292 14.10 1.19 18.03
CA LEU A 292 12.90 1.99 18.29
C LEU A 292 12.62 3.04 17.22
N ILE A 293 13.61 3.44 16.40
CA ILE A 293 13.44 4.53 15.43
C ILE A 293 12.33 4.20 14.42
N GLY A 294 12.32 2.98 13.90
CA GLY A 294 11.28 2.51 12.97
C GLY A 294 9.88 2.49 13.61
N PRO A 295 9.67 1.78 14.73
CA PRO A 295 8.39 1.75 15.46
C PRO A 295 7.86 3.14 15.86
N VAL A 296 8.73 4.02 16.36
CA VAL A 296 8.35 5.40 16.73
C VAL A 296 7.97 6.20 15.48
N GLY A 297 8.72 6.07 14.39
CA GLY A 297 8.36 6.65 13.09
C GLY A 297 6.99 6.17 12.59
N GLY A 298 6.71 4.88 12.72
CA GLY A 298 5.41 4.29 12.40
C GLY A 298 4.28 4.84 13.28
N MET A 299 4.53 5.03 14.58
CA MET A 299 3.56 5.61 15.51
C MET A 299 3.25 7.08 15.16
N CYS A 300 4.28 7.86 14.84
CA CYS A 300 4.11 9.24 14.37
C CYS A 300 3.32 9.28 13.06
N LEU A 301 3.61 8.37 12.12
CA LEU A 301 2.90 8.27 10.84
C LEU A 301 1.41 7.98 11.03
N GLY A 302 1.06 7.12 12.00
CA GLY A 302 -0.31 6.81 12.37
C GLY A 302 -1.09 7.97 13.00
N LEU A 303 -0.41 9.06 13.39
CA LEU A 303 -1.04 10.30 13.90
C LEU A 303 -1.21 11.37 12.81
N CYS A 304 -0.54 11.22 11.67
CA CYS A 304 -0.58 12.21 10.59
C CYS A 304 -1.90 12.13 9.82
N SER A 305 -2.52 13.28 9.58
CA SER A 305 -3.65 13.41 8.65
C SER A 305 -3.19 13.82 7.25
N LYS A 306 -2.32 14.83 7.15
CA LYS A 306 -1.82 15.36 5.87
C LYS A 306 -0.81 14.43 5.21
N TYR A 307 -0.89 14.36 3.88
CA TYR A 307 -0.01 13.52 3.05
C TYR A 307 1.46 13.92 3.18
N THR A 308 1.78 15.22 3.23
CA THR A 308 3.16 15.74 3.37
C THR A 308 3.89 15.20 4.59
N TYR A 309 3.24 15.12 5.76
CA TYR A 309 3.88 14.56 6.96
C TYR A 309 4.01 13.04 6.89
N LYS A 310 3.06 12.37 6.23
CA LYS A 310 3.14 10.93 5.97
C LYS A 310 4.34 10.59 5.08
N THR A 311 4.65 11.41 4.07
CA THR A 311 5.80 11.17 3.18
C THR A 311 7.15 11.36 3.89
N VAL A 312 7.26 12.35 4.78
CA VAL A 312 8.44 12.54 5.65
C VAL A 312 8.69 11.30 6.52
N LEU A 313 7.68 10.87 7.27
CA LEU A 313 7.82 9.78 8.24
C LEU A 313 7.93 8.40 7.61
N ASN A 314 7.44 8.21 6.38
CA ASN A 314 7.58 6.95 5.62
C ASN A 314 9.06 6.56 5.45
N CYS A 315 9.98 7.54 5.40
CA CYS A 315 11.40 7.26 5.27
C CYS A 315 12.00 6.50 6.46
N PHE A 316 11.44 6.62 7.67
CA PHE A 316 12.07 6.13 8.90
C PHE A 316 12.20 4.61 8.93
N GLY A 317 11.13 3.88 8.58
CA GLY A 317 11.18 2.41 8.56
C GLY A 317 12.16 1.87 7.53
N ALA A 318 12.15 2.48 6.32
CA ALA A 318 13.05 2.10 5.24
C ALA A 318 14.52 2.42 5.56
N LEU A 319 14.79 3.61 6.08
CA LEU A 319 16.13 4.06 6.45
C LEU A 319 16.67 3.32 7.67
N ALA A 320 15.84 2.98 8.65
CA ALA A 320 16.27 2.18 9.80
C ALA A 320 16.78 0.79 9.37
N LEU A 321 16.11 0.16 8.41
CA LEU A 321 16.54 -1.11 7.83
C LEU A 321 17.77 -0.96 6.92
N ALA A 322 17.88 0.13 6.16
CA ALA A 322 18.99 0.33 5.25
C ALA A 322 20.26 0.82 5.94
N ALA A 323 20.15 1.61 7.01
CA ALA A 323 21.31 2.11 7.75
C ALA A 323 22.13 0.97 8.38
N SER A 324 21.48 -0.12 8.80
CA SER A 324 22.17 -1.31 9.30
C SER A 324 22.86 -2.13 8.20
N MET A 325 22.47 -1.97 6.94
CA MET A 325 22.99 -2.73 5.81
C MET A 325 24.06 -1.98 5.01
N TYR A 326 23.83 -0.69 4.74
CA TYR A 326 24.65 0.13 3.83
C TYR A 326 25.45 1.21 4.57
N GLY A 327 25.23 1.37 5.87
CA GLY A 327 25.65 2.54 6.62
C GLY A 327 24.72 3.72 6.38
N ILE A 328 24.72 4.67 7.32
CA ILE A 328 23.74 5.75 7.33
C ILE A 328 23.82 6.70 6.12
N GLY A 329 25.04 7.09 5.72
CA GLY A 329 25.24 8.00 4.59
C GLY A 329 24.69 7.42 3.28
N ASN A 330 25.09 6.18 2.98
CA ASN A 330 24.62 5.47 1.78
C ASN A 330 23.12 5.18 1.84
N ALA A 331 22.58 4.80 3.01
CA ALA A 331 21.14 4.58 3.16
C ALA A 331 20.31 5.83 2.83
N VAL A 332 20.76 7.01 3.28
CA VAL A 332 20.12 8.29 2.98
C VAL A 332 20.23 8.63 1.49
N LEU A 333 21.42 8.52 0.91
CA LEU A 333 21.65 8.80 -0.51
C LEU A 333 20.79 7.88 -1.40
N LEU A 334 20.81 6.58 -1.11
CA LEU A 334 20.02 5.59 -1.84
C LEU A 334 18.52 5.89 -1.74
N ARG A 335 18.03 6.23 -0.55
CA ARG A 335 16.61 6.57 -0.36
C ARG A 335 16.18 7.79 -1.15
N ILE A 336 17.01 8.83 -1.17
CA ILE A 336 16.75 10.04 -1.96
C ILE A 336 16.76 9.67 -3.45
N PHE A 337 17.85 9.05 -3.93
CA PHE A 337 18.01 8.68 -5.33
C PHE A 337 16.86 7.82 -5.85
N ASP A 338 16.52 6.73 -5.17
CA ASP A 338 15.44 5.83 -5.59
C ASP A 338 14.10 6.55 -5.61
N THR A 339 13.81 7.36 -4.59
CA THR A 339 12.55 8.10 -4.54
C THR A 339 12.45 9.10 -5.69
N LEU A 340 13.54 9.80 -6.01
CA LEU A 340 13.61 10.71 -7.16
C LEU A 340 13.40 9.96 -8.47
N ALA A 341 14.14 8.87 -8.70
CA ALA A 341 13.98 8.02 -9.89
C ALA A 341 12.52 7.55 -10.05
N GLY A 342 11.89 7.13 -8.94
CA GLY A 342 10.49 6.74 -8.90
C GLY A 342 9.50 7.85 -9.26
N ILE A 343 9.61 9.03 -8.63
CA ILE A 343 8.66 10.13 -8.87
C ILE A 343 8.83 10.75 -10.27
N PHE A 344 10.06 10.93 -10.76
CA PHE A 344 10.31 11.45 -12.09
C PHE A 344 9.89 10.44 -13.17
N GLY A 345 10.21 9.16 -12.96
CA GLY A 345 9.76 8.09 -13.86
C GLY A 345 8.24 8.00 -13.94
N ALA A 346 7.55 8.09 -12.81
CA ALA A 346 6.08 8.09 -12.78
C ALA A 346 5.47 9.33 -13.44
N LEU A 347 6.05 10.52 -13.24
CA LEU A 347 5.58 11.75 -13.86
C LEU A 347 5.74 11.70 -15.38
N LEU A 348 6.91 11.28 -15.86
CA LEU A 348 7.16 11.09 -17.29
C LEU A 348 6.19 10.05 -17.88
N PHE A 349 6.05 8.89 -17.23
CA PHE A 349 5.13 7.86 -17.67
C PHE A 349 3.69 8.37 -17.73
N PHE A 350 3.24 9.12 -16.72
CA PHE A 350 1.91 9.70 -16.69
C PHE A 350 1.63 10.58 -17.91
N TYR A 351 2.54 11.49 -18.26
CA TYR A 351 2.37 12.35 -19.44
C TYR A 351 2.39 11.58 -20.75
N LEU A 352 3.26 10.56 -20.87
CA LEU A 352 3.28 9.70 -22.05
C LEU A 352 1.97 8.92 -22.18
N TYR A 353 1.47 8.36 -21.08
CA TYR A 353 0.19 7.65 -21.06
C TYR A 353 -0.97 8.59 -21.41
N ASP A 354 -1.03 9.78 -20.82
CA ASP A 354 -2.08 10.77 -21.09
C ASP A 354 -2.11 11.15 -22.57
N ARG A 355 -0.92 11.45 -23.13
CA ARG A 355 -0.76 11.90 -24.51
C ARG A 355 -1.09 10.82 -25.54
N PHE A 356 -0.60 9.59 -25.34
CA PHE A 356 -0.67 8.55 -26.37
C PHE A 356 -1.83 7.57 -26.21
N ILE A 357 -2.31 7.37 -24.98
CA ILE A 357 -3.33 6.35 -24.67
C ILE A 357 -4.61 7.04 -24.20
N LEU A 358 -4.55 7.82 -23.11
CA LEU A 358 -5.75 8.33 -22.46
C LEU A 358 -6.57 9.24 -23.38
N HIS A 359 -5.93 10.17 -24.11
CA HIS A 359 -6.63 11.05 -25.05
C HIS A 359 -7.32 10.29 -26.20
N LYS A 360 -6.81 9.09 -26.57
CA LYS A 360 -7.38 8.27 -27.63
C LYS A 360 -8.62 7.49 -27.17
N PHE A 361 -8.60 6.99 -25.93
CA PHE A 361 -9.67 6.15 -25.38
C PHE A 361 -10.68 6.94 -24.53
N LEU A 362 -10.34 8.12 -24.00
CA LEU A 362 -11.20 8.96 -23.16
C LEU A 362 -11.07 10.45 -23.54
N PRO A 363 -11.53 10.88 -24.73
CA PRO A 363 -11.39 12.26 -25.19
C PRO A 363 -12.20 13.28 -24.35
N ASN A 364 -13.31 12.87 -23.72
CA ASN A 364 -14.21 13.74 -22.93
C ASN A 364 -14.03 13.59 -21.40
N ARG A 365 -12.78 13.57 -20.94
CA ARG A 365 -12.36 13.27 -19.55
C ARG A 365 -12.99 14.15 -18.45
N SER A 366 -13.28 15.41 -18.73
CA SER A 366 -13.82 16.38 -17.77
C SER A 366 -15.26 16.07 -17.30
N TYR A 367 -16.00 15.24 -18.04
CA TYR A 367 -17.39 14.89 -17.71
C TYR A 367 -17.51 13.61 -16.87
N VAL A 368 -16.54 12.68 -16.97
CA VAL A 368 -16.59 11.36 -16.32
C VAL A 368 -16.14 11.44 -14.84
N SER A 369 -15.07 12.21 -14.56
CA SER A 369 -14.56 12.44 -13.20
C SER A 369 -15.62 13.05 -12.23
N LYS A 370 -16.63 13.76 -12.75
CA LYS A 370 -17.71 14.34 -11.93
C LYS A 370 -18.91 13.41 -11.70
N LYS A 371 -19.08 12.37 -12.51
CA LYS A 371 -20.23 11.43 -12.40
C LYS A 371 -19.91 10.17 -11.57
N GLU A 372 -18.63 9.82 -11.43
CA GLU A 372 -18.16 8.67 -10.65
C GLU A 372 -17.70 9.02 -9.23
N LYS A 373 -17.63 10.31 -8.87
CA LYS A 373 -17.52 10.81 -7.49
C LYS A 373 -18.89 10.91 -6.86
#